data_AF-A0AAU3CCM0-F1
#
_entry.id   AF-A0AAU3CCM0-F1
#
_cell.length_a   1.000
_cell.length_b   1.000
_cell.length_c   1.000
_cell.angle_alpha   90.00
_cell.angle_beta   90.00
_cell.angle_gamma   90.00
#
_symmetry.space_group_name_H-M   'P 1'
#
loop_
_entity.id
_entity.type
_entity.pdbx_description
1 polymer ?
#
loop_
_entity_poly.entity_id
_entity_poly.type
_entity_poly.pdbx_seq_one_letter_code
_entity_poly.pdbx_strand_id
1 'polypeptide(L)'
;MTGWRRFELLQGAKTEYREIRQEGIRCFLRWGATGTSGKASTSTLDDEQHAGRHASRKINEWLRKGFAEVERPFDVAELDQQTPVLDVIKSSTRPHAPVAEYLPIDGFDETYHRSHAPDHPMGFHEYFVLRDQGRSAVRFTVRGQCHDPAAVASFLAVLGAGRDLPFDGQSHHKVPLSMPVGPFSHALFCAPALGQACIAYPAIAARVATAFPIFDCEIGDADPEVLIDARIRGHGALPYSDWSRQPQPVVDLRFDVQPSNYRRTRTFKVFRSADLKALLDVLPTAAAQSWLEVRSFRDETKRFTPETATPFSEVTSFLHG
;
A
#
# COMPACT_ATOMS: atom_id res chain seq x y z
N MET A 1 -17.14 -2.16 -12.99
CA MET A 1 -18.36 -1.96 -12.16
C MET A 1 -18.04 -0.95 -11.07
N THR A 2 -18.30 0.33 -11.31
CA THR A 2 -17.82 1.42 -10.44
C THR A 2 -18.67 1.65 -9.19
N GLY A 3 -19.93 1.17 -9.17
CA GLY A 3 -20.80 1.22 -7.99
C GLY A 3 -20.64 0.02 -7.06
N TRP A 4 -20.92 0.23 -5.76
CA TRP A 4 -21.04 -0.86 -4.80
C TRP A 4 -22.30 -1.69 -5.09
N ARG A 5 -22.14 -3.01 -5.15
CA ARG A 5 -23.26 -3.97 -5.12
C ARG A 5 -23.37 -4.55 -3.73
N ARG A 6 -24.58 -4.58 -3.15
CA ARG A 6 -24.84 -5.05 -1.80
C ARG A 6 -25.66 -6.34 -1.83
N PHE A 7 -25.30 -7.25 -0.95
CA PHE A 7 -25.91 -8.55 -0.79
C PHE A 7 -26.22 -8.77 0.68
N GLU A 8 -27.43 -9.20 1.01
CA GLU A 8 -27.86 -9.40 2.40
C GLU A 8 -28.37 -10.84 2.63
N LEU A 9 -28.15 -11.33 3.84
CA LEU A 9 -28.64 -12.62 4.32
C LEU A 9 -29.22 -12.45 5.72
N LEU A 10 -30.49 -12.83 5.89
CA LEU A 10 -31.12 -12.88 7.19
C LEU A 10 -30.67 -14.15 7.94
N GLN A 11 -29.99 -13.98 9.07
CA GLN A 11 -29.63 -15.06 9.99
C GLN A 11 -30.35 -14.84 11.33
N GLY A 12 -31.50 -15.51 11.48
CA GLY A 12 -32.35 -15.33 12.66
C GLY A 12 -32.86 -13.88 12.76
N ALA A 13 -32.53 -13.20 13.86
CA ALA A 13 -32.93 -11.81 14.09
C ALA A 13 -31.91 -10.77 13.58
N LYS A 14 -30.81 -11.19 12.93
CA LYS A 14 -29.76 -10.30 12.45
C LYS A 14 -29.62 -10.41 10.94
N THR A 15 -29.41 -9.28 10.29
CA THR A 15 -29.07 -9.24 8.85
C THR A 15 -27.57 -9.09 8.70
N GLU A 16 -26.94 -10.00 7.97
CA GLU A 16 -25.55 -9.85 7.53
C GLU A 16 -25.54 -9.23 6.13
N TYR A 17 -24.59 -8.34 5.88
CA TYR A 17 -24.35 -7.76 4.56
C TYR A 17 -22.97 -8.13 4.02
N ARG A 18 -22.87 -8.15 2.69
CA ARG A 18 -21.64 -8.21 1.91
C ARG A 18 -21.74 -7.22 0.77
N GLU A 19 -20.70 -6.45 0.53
CA GLU A 19 -20.64 -5.50 -0.57
C GLU A 19 -19.39 -5.75 -1.40
N ILE A 20 -19.50 -5.51 -2.70
CA ILE A 20 -18.37 -5.56 -3.62
C ILE A 20 -18.41 -4.40 -4.61
N ARG A 21 -17.24 -3.83 -4.89
CA ARG A 21 -17.02 -2.80 -5.91
C ARG A 21 -15.74 -3.09 -6.66
N GLN A 22 -15.72 -2.85 -7.96
CA GLN A 22 -14.52 -2.99 -8.78
C GLN A 22 -14.11 -1.65 -9.41
N GLU A 23 -12.90 -1.21 -9.13
CA GLU A 23 -12.31 -0.02 -9.77
C GLU A 23 -11.03 -0.44 -10.47
N GLY A 24 -11.04 -0.46 -11.81
CA GLY A 24 -9.95 -1.00 -12.62
C GLY A 24 -9.57 -2.43 -12.20
N ILE A 25 -8.32 -2.59 -11.78
CA ILE A 25 -7.74 -3.86 -11.31
C ILE A 25 -8.01 -4.18 -9.83
N ARG A 26 -8.70 -3.30 -9.12
CA ARG A 26 -8.97 -3.43 -7.68
C ARG A 26 -10.37 -3.99 -7.43
N CYS A 27 -10.47 -4.91 -6.49
CA CYS A 27 -11.74 -5.36 -5.93
C CYS A 27 -11.81 -4.99 -4.45
N PHE A 28 -12.80 -4.17 -4.09
CA PHE A 28 -13.10 -3.81 -2.71
C PHE A 28 -14.24 -4.69 -2.22
N LEU A 29 -14.08 -5.28 -1.04
CA LEU A 29 -15.09 -6.07 -0.36
C LEU A 29 -15.38 -5.46 1.02
N ARG A 30 -16.65 -5.39 1.41
CA ARG A 30 -17.08 -5.06 2.77
C ARG A 30 -18.06 -6.11 3.27
N TRP A 31 -18.08 -6.37 4.57
CA TRP A 31 -19.04 -7.29 5.16
C TRP A 31 -19.24 -7.05 6.66
N GLY A 32 -20.43 -7.34 7.17
CA GLY A 32 -20.73 -7.16 8.60
C GLY A 32 -22.20 -7.38 8.91
N ALA A 33 -22.61 -7.04 10.13
CA ALA A 33 -24.02 -6.96 10.47
C ALA A 33 -24.58 -5.60 9.98
N THR A 34 -25.80 -5.59 9.45
CA THR A 34 -26.48 -4.36 9.04
C THR A 34 -26.55 -3.37 10.20
N GLY A 35 -26.25 -2.10 9.94
CA GLY A 35 -26.14 -1.05 10.97
C GLY A 35 -24.76 -0.96 11.64
N THR A 36 -23.77 -1.77 11.23
CA THR A 36 -22.38 -1.68 11.71
C THR A 36 -21.43 -1.26 10.59
N SER A 37 -20.28 -0.68 10.95
CA SER A 37 -19.21 -0.34 10.01
C SER A 37 -18.59 -1.56 9.30
N GLY A 38 -18.84 -2.77 9.81
CA GLY A 38 -18.34 -4.02 9.26
C GLY A 38 -16.81 -4.13 9.24
N LYS A 39 -16.34 -5.05 8.39
CA LYS A 39 -14.95 -5.28 8.01
C LYS A 39 -14.81 -5.02 6.51
N ALA A 40 -13.60 -4.72 6.07
CA ALA A 40 -13.30 -4.50 4.67
C ALA A 40 -12.00 -5.20 4.26
N SER A 41 -11.89 -5.51 2.96
CA SER A 41 -10.68 -6.00 2.33
C SER A 41 -10.59 -5.43 0.93
N THR A 42 -9.37 -5.16 0.47
CA THR A 42 -9.10 -4.82 -0.93
C THR A 42 -8.16 -5.85 -1.51
N SER A 43 -8.41 -6.27 -2.74
CA SER A 43 -7.49 -7.09 -3.52
C SER A 43 -7.09 -6.31 -4.77
N THR A 44 -5.80 -6.28 -5.07
CA THR A 44 -5.26 -5.75 -6.34
C THR A 44 -4.88 -6.95 -7.21
N LEU A 45 -5.42 -7.01 -8.42
CA LEU A 45 -5.27 -8.13 -9.35
C LEU A 45 -4.39 -7.72 -10.54
N ASP A 46 -3.94 -8.71 -11.32
CA ASP A 46 -2.98 -8.48 -12.42
C ASP A 46 -3.52 -7.55 -13.52
N ASP A 47 -4.82 -7.65 -13.82
CA ASP A 47 -5.47 -6.89 -14.88
C ASP A 47 -6.99 -6.73 -14.60
N GLU A 48 -7.65 -5.86 -15.35
CA GLU A 48 -9.08 -5.56 -15.17
C GLU A 48 -9.98 -6.78 -15.44
N GLN A 49 -9.57 -7.66 -16.36
CA GLN A 49 -10.31 -8.88 -16.69
C GLN A 49 -10.24 -9.88 -15.54
N HIS A 50 -9.06 -10.01 -14.90
CA HIS A 50 -8.83 -10.81 -13.73
C HIS A 50 -9.63 -10.26 -12.54
N ALA A 51 -9.63 -8.94 -12.33
CA ALA A 51 -10.48 -8.29 -11.34
C ALA A 51 -11.98 -8.57 -11.60
N GLY A 52 -12.44 -8.47 -12.85
CA GLY A 52 -13.82 -8.79 -13.25
C GLY A 52 -14.20 -10.24 -12.98
N ARG A 53 -13.32 -11.20 -13.31
CA ARG A 53 -13.49 -12.63 -12.98
C ARG A 53 -13.53 -12.85 -11.47
N HIS A 54 -12.65 -12.18 -10.72
CA HIS A 54 -12.60 -12.27 -9.26
C HIS A 54 -13.90 -11.78 -8.64
N ALA A 55 -14.40 -10.60 -9.04
CA ALA A 55 -15.64 -10.03 -8.54
C ALA A 55 -16.84 -10.93 -8.86
N SER A 56 -16.96 -11.39 -10.10
CA SER A 56 -18.02 -12.29 -10.55
C SER A 56 -18.02 -13.60 -9.76
N ARG A 57 -16.83 -14.18 -9.52
CA ARG A 57 -16.68 -15.38 -8.69
C ARG A 57 -17.18 -15.14 -7.26
N LYS A 58 -16.85 -14.01 -6.64
CA LYS A 58 -17.28 -13.68 -5.28
C LYS A 58 -18.79 -13.48 -5.19
N ILE A 59 -19.38 -12.79 -6.15
CA ILE A 59 -20.84 -12.60 -6.24
C ILE A 59 -21.53 -13.96 -6.36
N ASN A 60 -21.08 -14.80 -7.29
CA ASN A 60 -21.64 -16.15 -7.47
C ASN A 60 -21.48 -17.02 -6.20
N GLU A 61 -20.36 -16.88 -5.48
CA GLU A 61 -20.14 -17.54 -4.19
C GLU A 61 -21.18 -17.10 -3.15
N TRP A 62 -21.52 -15.81 -3.09
CA TRP A 62 -22.49 -15.27 -2.14
C TRP A 62 -23.92 -15.64 -2.48
N LEU A 63 -24.30 -15.56 -3.76
CA LEU A 63 -25.61 -16.00 -4.24
C LEU A 63 -25.85 -17.48 -3.91
N ARG A 64 -24.85 -18.35 -4.10
CA ARG A 64 -24.93 -19.78 -3.72
C ARG A 64 -25.08 -19.99 -2.21
N LYS A 65 -24.62 -19.05 -1.39
CA LYS A 65 -24.75 -19.07 0.07
C LYS A 65 -26.08 -18.47 0.55
N GLY A 66 -27.00 -18.15 -0.36
CA GLY A 66 -28.33 -17.63 -0.04
C GLY A 66 -28.39 -16.13 0.19
N PHE A 67 -27.30 -15.39 -0.06
CA PHE A 67 -27.36 -13.94 -0.05
C PHE A 67 -28.18 -13.44 -1.24
N ALA A 68 -29.06 -12.47 -1.01
CA ALA A 68 -29.83 -11.80 -2.06
C ALA A 68 -29.21 -10.43 -2.36
N GLU A 69 -29.10 -10.07 -3.63
CA GLU A 69 -28.71 -8.71 -4.00
C GLU A 69 -29.83 -7.73 -3.62
N VAL A 70 -29.46 -6.66 -2.94
CA VAL A 70 -30.38 -5.60 -2.51
C VAL A 70 -29.84 -4.25 -2.96
N GLU A 71 -30.75 -3.30 -3.13
CA GLU A 71 -30.34 -1.91 -3.29
C GLU A 71 -29.58 -1.47 -2.03
N ARG A 72 -28.40 -0.89 -2.19
CA ARG A 72 -27.60 -0.41 -1.07
C ARG A 72 -28.36 0.77 -0.43
N PRO A 73 -28.69 0.72 0.88
CA PRO A 73 -29.20 1.91 1.54
C PRO A 73 -28.14 3.02 1.43
N PHE A 74 -28.58 4.24 1.12
CA PHE A 74 -27.70 5.41 1.03
C PHE A 74 -26.80 5.47 2.26
N ASP A 75 -25.50 5.39 2.06
CA ASP A 75 -24.54 5.43 3.14
C ASP A 75 -24.46 6.87 3.64
N VAL A 76 -24.82 7.13 4.89
CA VAL A 76 -24.67 8.46 5.50
C VAL A 76 -23.19 8.89 5.49
N ALA A 77 -22.25 7.94 5.37
CA ALA A 77 -20.83 8.22 5.16
C ALA A 77 -20.48 8.80 3.76
N GLU A 78 -21.35 8.64 2.75
CA GLU A 78 -21.19 9.28 1.44
C GLU A 78 -21.75 10.72 1.43
N LEU A 79 -22.66 11.06 2.35
CA LEU A 79 -23.18 12.41 2.52
C LEU A 79 -22.12 13.41 3.02
N ASP A 80 -20.99 12.92 3.53
CA ASP A 80 -19.94 13.75 4.12
C ASP A 80 -18.63 13.79 3.34
N GLN A 81 -18.73 13.75 2.01
CA GLN A 81 -17.58 14.03 1.13
C GLN A 81 -17.15 15.50 1.19
N GLN A 82 -18.03 16.39 1.68
CA GLN A 82 -17.77 17.82 1.75
C GLN A 82 -17.14 18.26 3.07
N THR A 83 -17.29 17.54 4.19
CA THR A 83 -16.60 18.00 5.41
C THR A 83 -15.13 17.62 5.42
N PRO A 84 -14.28 18.46 6.04
CA PRO A 84 -12.85 18.24 6.10
C PRO A 84 -12.46 16.91 6.75
N VAL A 85 -11.40 16.27 6.23
CA VAL A 85 -10.96 14.95 6.68
C VAL A 85 -10.60 14.91 8.15
N LEU A 86 -10.03 15.99 8.71
CA LEU A 86 -9.67 16.05 10.12
C LEU A 86 -10.92 16.10 11.02
N ASP A 87 -12.01 16.71 10.57
CA ASP A 87 -13.25 16.77 11.33
C ASP A 87 -13.95 15.41 11.34
N VAL A 88 -13.89 14.69 10.23
CA VAL A 88 -14.34 13.29 10.16
C VAL A 88 -13.50 12.39 11.06
N ILE A 89 -12.18 12.60 11.11
CA ILE A 89 -11.32 11.86 12.04
C ILE A 89 -11.70 12.15 13.49
N LYS A 90 -11.86 13.42 13.86
CA LYS A 90 -12.22 13.84 15.24
C LYS A 90 -13.57 13.28 15.67
N SER A 91 -14.55 13.21 14.78
CA SER A 91 -15.89 12.65 15.09
C SER A 91 -15.91 11.12 15.14
N SER A 92 -14.93 10.45 14.52
CA SER A 92 -14.84 8.98 14.46
C SER A 92 -14.23 8.33 15.72
N THR A 93 -13.77 9.10 16.70
CA THR A 93 -13.18 8.54 17.93
C THR A 93 -14.21 7.75 18.73
N ARG A 94 -13.82 6.55 19.18
CA ARG A 94 -14.66 5.68 20.03
C ARG A 94 -15.07 6.42 21.31
N PRO A 95 -16.23 6.10 21.92
CA PRO A 95 -16.78 6.82 23.09
C PRO A 95 -15.86 6.93 24.32
N HIS A 96 -14.80 6.13 24.38
CA HIS A 96 -13.86 6.06 25.50
C HIS A 96 -12.41 6.37 25.11
N ALA A 97 -12.15 6.76 23.86
CA ALA A 97 -10.83 7.22 23.45
C ALA A 97 -10.75 8.73 23.63
N PRO A 98 -9.63 9.28 24.16
CA PRO A 98 -9.42 10.72 24.15
C PRO A 98 -9.51 11.24 22.71
N VAL A 99 -10.16 12.39 22.54
CA VAL A 99 -10.32 13.04 21.24
C VAL A 99 -8.92 13.28 20.66
N ALA A 100 -8.74 12.90 19.41
CA ALA A 100 -7.49 13.09 18.70
C ALA A 100 -7.26 14.60 18.48
N GLU A 101 -6.25 15.16 19.13
CA GLU A 101 -5.83 16.53 18.86
C GLU A 101 -4.83 16.54 17.71
N TYR A 102 -5.22 17.20 16.61
CA TYR A 102 -4.36 17.47 15.46
C TYR A 102 -3.89 18.91 15.55
N LEU A 103 -2.59 19.10 15.73
CA LEU A 103 -1.98 20.40 15.95
C LEU A 103 -1.35 20.93 14.66
N PRO A 104 -1.56 22.21 14.32
CA PRO A 104 -0.89 22.83 13.17
C PRO A 104 0.63 22.79 13.36
N ILE A 105 1.37 22.81 12.24
CA ILE A 105 2.84 22.86 12.25
C ILE A 105 3.28 24.24 11.77
N ASP A 106 4.04 24.93 12.61
CA ASP A 106 4.58 26.25 12.28
C ASP A 106 5.43 26.19 11.00
N GLY A 107 5.22 27.15 10.10
CA GLY A 107 5.93 27.23 8.83
C GLY A 107 5.38 26.34 7.71
N PHE A 108 4.33 25.55 7.96
CA PHE A 108 3.70 24.72 6.95
C PHE A 108 2.21 25.05 6.79
N ASP A 109 1.82 25.39 5.57
CA ASP A 109 0.43 25.67 5.22
C ASP A 109 -0.43 24.40 5.29
N GLU A 110 -1.64 24.55 5.84
CA GLU A 110 -2.64 23.49 6.05
C GLU A 110 -2.07 22.12 6.47
N THR A 111 -1.03 22.13 7.29
CA THR A 111 -0.31 20.92 7.71
C THR A 111 -0.50 20.71 9.21
N TYR A 112 -0.91 19.49 9.55
CA TYR A 112 -1.25 19.11 10.91
C TYR A 112 -0.52 17.83 11.31
N HIS A 113 -0.24 17.69 12.59
CA HIS A 113 0.37 16.48 13.13
C HIS A 113 -0.34 16.00 14.38
N ARG A 114 -0.12 14.72 14.67
CA ARG A 114 -0.53 14.06 15.91
C ARG A 114 0.52 13.05 16.33
N SER A 115 0.79 13.01 17.63
CA SER A 115 1.68 12.01 18.23
C SER A 115 0.85 10.89 18.85
N HIS A 116 1.22 9.64 18.54
CA HIS A 116 0.62 8.43 19.11
C HIS A 116 1.63 7.77 20.04
N ALA A 117 1.42 7.90 21.35
CA ALA A 117 2.27 7.34 22.39
C ALA A 117 3.78 7.50 22.08
N PRO A 118 4.28 8.74 21.93
CA PRO A 118 5.62 9.00 21.39
C PRO A 118 6.75 8.32 22.18
N ASP A 119 6.56 8.15 23.49
CA ASP A 119 7.53 7.49 24.37
C ASP A 119 7.47 5.95 24.35
N HIS A 120 6.47 5.38 23.65
CA HIS A 120 6.33 3.93 23.51
C HIS A 120 7.18 3.43 22.34
N PRO A 121 7.80 2.23 22.40
CA PRO A 121 8.60 1.69 21.28
C PRO A 121 7.83 1.55 19.96
N MET A 122 6.51 1.35 20.06
CA MET A 122 5.60 1.30 18.90
C MET A 122 4.90 2.64 18.62
N GLY A 123 5.32 3.71 19.27
CA GLY A 123 4.82 5.05 19.05
C GLY A 123 5.14 5.57 17.65
N PHE A 124 4.35 6.54 17.19
CA PHE A 124 4.55 7.16 15.89
C PHE A 124 3.99 8.58 15.86
N HIS A 125 4.54 9.41 14.97
CA HIS A 125 4.00 10.70 14.60
C HIS A 125 3.30 10.56 13.26
N GLU A 126 2.09 11.07 13.20
CA GLU A 126 1.25 11.10 12.01
C GLU A 126 1.11 12.54 11.52
N TYR A 127 1.29 12.75 10.23
CA TYR A 127 1.25 14.04 9.57
C TYR A 127 0.19 14.03 8.47
N PHE A 128 -0.58 15.10 8.38
CA PHE A 128 -1.54 15.35 7.31
C PHE A 128 -1.21 16.69 6.65
N VAL A 129 -0.95 16.64 5.36
CA VAL A 129 -0.91 17.83 4.49
C VAL A 129 -2.26 17.89 3.79
N LEU A 130 -3.10 18.85 4.17
CA LEU A 130 -4.44 18.97 3.62
C LEU A 130 -4.41 19.54 2.21
N ARG A 131 -5.44 19.19 1.42
CA ARG A 131 -5.70 19.71 0.09
C ARG A 131 -7.21 19.82 -0.13
N ASP A 132 -7.64 20.41 -1.25
CA ASP A 132 -9.05 20.62 -1.58
C ASP A 132 -9.85 21.26 -0.43
N GLN A 133 -9.31 22.30 0.21
CA GLN A 133 -9.93 22.97 1.38
C GLN A 133 -10.17 22.00 2.55
N GLY A 134 -9.24 21.07 2.76
CA GLY A 134 -9.33 20.06 3.82
C GLY A 134 -10.18 18.84 3.49
N ARG A 135 -10.83 18.77 2.32
CA ARG A 135 -11.66 17.60 1.94
C ARG A 135 -10.86 16.36 1.61
N SER A 136 -9.57 16.50 1.37
CA SER A 136 -8.66 15.37 1.13
C SER A 136 -7.27 15.71 1.70
N ALA A 137 -6.36 14.73 1.77
CA ALA A 137 -5.04 14.95 2.34
C ALA A 137 -4.00 13.95 1.82
N VAL A 138 -2.72 14.30 2.00
CA VAL A 138 -1.59 13.37 1.94
C VAL A 138 -1.13 13.07 3.36
N ARG A 139 -1.10 11.78 3.71
CA ARG A 139 -0.68 11.28 5.01
C ARG A 139 0.75 10.79 4.97
N PHE A 140 1.51 11.10 6.02
CA PHE A 140 2.85 10.61 6.26
C PHE A 140 2.97 10.15 7.72
N THR A 141 3.82 9.15 7.99
CA THR A 141 4.01 8.61 9.33
C THR A 141 5.47 8.29 9.57
N VAL A 142 5.96 8.60 10.78
CA VAL A 142 7.33 8.34 11.25
C VAL A 142 7.27 7.65 12.60
N ARG A 143 8.14 6.66 12.84
CA ARG A 143 8.26 6.01 14.15
C ARG A 143 8.76 7.01 15.19
N GLY A 144 8.19 6.98 16.41
CA GLY A 144 8.54 7.92 17.47
C GLY A 144 10.03 7.92 17.81
N GLN A 145 10.63 6.73 17.92
CA GLN A 145 12.07 6.57 18.18
C GLN A 145 12.98 7.06 17.04
N CYS A 146 12.44 7.17 15.83
CA CYS A 146 13.15 7.64 14.65
C CYS A 146 12.68 9.05 14.26
N HIS A 147 12.05 9.81 15.16
CA HIS A 147 11.60 11.16 14.84
C HIS A 147 12.80 12.11 14.79
N ASP A 148 12.97 12.78 13.65
CA ASP A 148 13.95 13.86 13.45
C ASP A 148 13.20 15.08 12.92
N PRO A 149 13.08 16.18 13.70
CA PRO A 149 12.38 17.38 13.28
C PRO A 149 12.88 17.97 11.96
N ALA A 150 14.19 17.94 11.70
CA ALA A 150 14.77 18.52 10.50
C ALA A 150 14.46 17.70 9.25
N ALA A 151 14.60 16.36 9.34
CA ALA A 151 14.22 15.46 8.26
C ALA A 151 12.71 15.50 7.99
N VAL A 152 11.88 15.53 9.05
CA VAL A 152 10.43 15.66 8.93
C VAL A 152 10.05 16.97 8.25
N ALA A 153 10.59 18.12 8.69
CA ALA A 153 10.31 19.41 8.06
C ALA A 153 10.70 19.42 6.58
N SER A 154 11.86 18.86 6.25
CA SER A 154 12.32 18.74 4.86
C SER A 154 11.37 17.87 4.02
N PHE A 155 10.91 16.74 4.57
CA PHE A 155 9.94 15.89 3.88
C PHE A 155 8.57 16.55 3.74
N LEU A 156 8.09 17.26 4.77
CA LEU A 156 6.82 17.99 4.72
C LEU A 156 6.83 19.08 3.64
N ALA A 157 7.97 19.72 3.38
CA ALA A 157 8.09 20.68 2.28
C ALA A 157 7.88 20.01 0.91
N VAL A 158 8.42 18.80 0.73
CA VAL A 158 8.20 17.98 -0.46
C VAL A 158 6.73 17.58 -0.59
N LEU A 159 6.10 17.16 0.52
CA LEU A 159 4.67 16.80 0.52
C LEU A 159 3.79 18.00 0.21
N GLY A 160 4.10 19.18 0.75
CA GLY A 160 3.41 20.43 0.44
C GLY A 160 3.46 20.77 -1.05
N ALA A 161 4.62 20.62 -1.68
CA ALA A 161 4.78 20.84 -3.12
C ALA A 161 4.09 19.77 -3.98
N GLY A 162 3.99 18.52 -3.48
CA GLY A 162 3.42 17.38 -4.18
C GLY A 162 1.97 17.02 -3.80
N ARG A 163 1.30 17.77 -2.92
CA ARG A 163 -0.01 17.38 -2.36
C ARG A 163 -1.12 17.26 -3.40
N ASP A 164 -0.99 17.99 -4.50
CA ASP A 164 -1.95 18.09 -5.60
C ASP A 164 -1.63 17.18 -6.79
N LEU A 165 -0.67 16.25 -6.64
CA LEU A 165 -0.37 15.27 -7.69
C LEU A 165 -1.64 14.49 -8.10
N PRO A 166 -1.99 14.48 -9.40
CA PRO A 166 -3.19 13.80 -9.88
C PRO A 166 -2.98 12.27 -9.91
N PHE A 167 -3.96 11.51 -9.43
CA PHE A 167 -3.99 10.04 -9.58
C PHE A 167 -4.93 9.64 -10.73
N ASP A 168 -4.69 10.21 -11.90
CA ASP A 168 -5.51 10.15 -13.12
C ASP A 168 -5.38 8.83 -13.89
N GLY A 169 -5.56 7.72 -13.18
CA GLY A 169 -5.32 6.36 -13.68
C GLY A 169 -3.98 5.79 -13.24
N GLN A 170 -3.07 6.63 -12.73
CA GLN A 170 -1.87 6.19 -12.02
C GLN A 170 -2.19 5.91 -10.54
N SER A 171 -1.62 4.84 -10.01
CA SER A 171 -1.81 4.43 -8.61
C SER A 171 -0.78 5.06 -7.66
N HIS A 172 0.31 5.58 -8.21
CA HIS A 172 1.43 6.14 -7.45
C HIS A 172 2.26 7.08 -8.32
N HIS A 173 3.07 7.92 -7.66
CA HIS A 173 4.12 8.75 -8.25
C HIS A 173 5.42 8.52 -7.49
N LYS A 174 6.49 8.16 -8.20
CA LYS A 174 7.86 8.15 -7.67
C LYS A 174 8.53 9.46 -8.09
N VAL A 175 8.75 10.35 -7.12
CA VAL A 175 9.22 11.72 -7.37
C VAL A 175 10.65 11.88 -6.84
N PRO A 176 11.63 12.28 -7.66
CA PRO A 176 12.97 12.57 -7.18
C PRO A 176 12.98 13.81 -6.27
N LEU A 177 13.73 13.75 -5.18
CA LEU A 177 13.91 14.88 -4.28
C LEU A 177 14.97 15.82 -4.83
N SER A 178 14.71 17.13 -4.80
CA SER A 178 15.69 18.15 -5.21
C SER A 178 16.93 18.16 -4.32
N MET A 179 16.77 17.76 -3.05
CA MET A 179 17.85 17.44 -2.12
C MET A 179 17.45 16.20 -1.31
N PRO A 180 18.40 15.34 -0.93
CA PRO A 180 18.10 14.19 -0.07
C PRO A 180 17.45 14.62 1.25
N VAL A 181 16.47 13.84 1.71
CA VAL A 181 15.89 13.99 3.05
C VAL A 181 16.39 12.84 3.91
N GLY A 182 17.34 13.13 4.80
CA GLY A 182 18.16 12.09 5.42
C GLY A 182 18.89 11.29 4.32
N PRO A 183 18.82 9.95 4.32
CA PRO A 183 19.43 9.13 3.27
C PRO A 183 18.54 8.94 2.03
N PHE A 184 17.30 9.42 2.05
CA PHE A 184 16.32 9.18 1.00
C PHE A 184 16.49 10.14 -0.16
N SER A 185 16.35 9.62 -1.38
CA SER A 185 16.50 10.39 -2.63
C SER A 185 15.18 10.61 -3.36
N HIS A 186 14.10 9.92 -2.95
CA HIS A 186 12.81 9.94 -3.63
C HIS A 186 11.65 10.01 -2.62
N ALA A 187 10.51 10.51 -3.08
CA ALA A 187 9.21 10.40 -2.42
C ALA A 187 8.28 9.51 -3.25
N LEU A 188 7.67 8.52 -2.62
CA LEU A 188 6.60 7.73 -3.21
C LEU A 188 5.26 8.27 -2.72
N PHE A 189 4.47 8.85 -3.62
CA PHE A 189 3.07 9.20 -3.36
C PHE A 189 2.19 8.06 -3.84
N CYS A 190 1.27 7.59 -3.02
CA CYS A 190 0.32 6.53 -3.36
C CYS A 190 -1.10 7.05 -3.29
N ALA A 191 -1.89 6.73 -4.31
CA ALA A 191 -3.31 7.04 -4.35
C ALA A 191 -4.04 6.46 -3.12
N PRO A 192 -5.15 7.06 -2.66
CA PRO A 192 -5.86 6.59 -1.46
C PRO A 192 -6.17 5.07 -1.46
N ALA A 193 -6.54 4.54 -2.63
CA ALA A 193 -6.84 3.13 -2.81
C ALA A 193 -5.63 2.19 -2.64
N LEU A 194 -4.41 2.66 -2.96
CA LEU A 194 -3.16 1.90 -2.84
C LEU A 194 -2.51 2.11 -1.46
N GLY A 195 -2.38 3.38 -1.04
CA GLY A 195 -1.69 3.74 0.18
C GLY A 195 -2.39 3.28 1.46
N GLN A 196 -3.69 2.97 1.38
CA GLN A 196 -4.56 2.52 2.49
C GLN A 196 -4.24 3.18 3.83
N ALA A 197 -4.00 4.50 3.79
CA ALA A 197 -3.56 5.32 4.92
C ALA A 197 -4.44 5.20 6.16
N CYS A 198 -5.69 4.75 5.98
CA CYS A 198 -6.75 4.89 6.96
C CYS A 198 -7.54 3.59 7.20
N ILE A 199 -6.87 2.44 7.41
CA ILE A 199 -7.55 1.29 8.05
C ILE A 199 -8.21 1.72 9.37
N ALA A 200 -7.54 2.62 10.11
CA ALA A 200 -8.06 3.22 11.33
C ALA A 200 -9.26 4.17 11.10
N TYR A 201 -9.37 4.75 9.90
CA TYR A 201 -10.40 5.74 9.56
C TYR A 201 -11.11 5.42 8.23
N PRO A 202 -11.96 4.38 8.18
CA PRO A 202 -12.60 3.93 6.94
C PRO A 202 -13.41 5.02 6.21
N ALA A 203 -13.95 6.00 6.95
CA ALA A 203 -14.77 7.10 6.41
C ALA A 203 -13.99 8.11 5.55
N ILE A 204 -12.65 8.16 5.67
CA ILE A 204 -11.78 9.04 4.88
C ILE A 204 -10.83 8.26 3.97
N ALA A 205 -10.91 6.93 3.94
CA ALA A 205 -9.94 6.09 3.24
C ALA A 205 -9.86 6.36 1.73
N ALA A 206 -10.95 6.82 1.10
CA ALA A 206 -10.95 7.20 -0.31
C ALA A 206 -10.42 8.62 -0.58
N ARG A 207 -10.19 9.42 0.47
CA ARG A 207 -9.81 10.84 0.41
C ARG A 207 -8.38 11.12 0.86
N VAL A 208 -7.70 10.12 1.43
CA VAL A 208 -6.36 10.29 1.99
C VAL A 208 -5.36 9.44 1.25
N ALA A 209 -4.48 10.12 0.50
CA ALA A 209 -3.30 9.52 -0.11
C ALA A 209 -2.23 9.27 0.95
N THR A 210 -1.25 8.44 0.64
CA THR A 210 -0.10 8.17 1.53
C THR A 210 1.18 8.58 0.83
N ALA A 211 2.17 9.09 1.56
CA ALA A 211 3.50 9.34 1.04
C ALA A 211 4.59 8.69 1.90
N PHE A 212 5.66 8.22 1.25
CA PHE A 212 6.80 7.55 1.87
C PHE A 212 8.12 8.14 1.36
N PRO A 213 9.10 8.39 2.24
CA PRO A 213 10.47 8.61 1.80
C PRO A 213 11.10 7.25 1.42
N ILE A 214 11.69 7.19 0.23
CA ILE A 214 12.25 5.95 -0.34
C ILE A 214 13.63 6.20 -0.97
N PHE A 215 14.42 5.14 -1.09
CA PHE A 215 15.59 5.15 -1.97
C PHE A 215 15.14 4.87 -3.41
N ASP A 216 15.94 5.33 -4.38
CA ASP A 216 15.68 5.13 -5.80
C ASP A 216 15.44 3.65 -6.16
N CYS A 217 16.26 2.76 -5.60
CA CYS A 217 16.24 1.35 -5.93
C CYS A 217 15.04 0.57 -5.39
N GLU A 218 14.15 1.17 -4.59
CA GLU A 218 13.12 0.45 -3.83
C GLU A 218 11.81 0.27 -4.58
N ILE A 219 11.56 1.12 -5.56
CA ILE A 219 10.37 1.12 -6.39
C ILE A 219 10.81 1.19 -7.86
N GLY A 220 10.30 0.27 -8.68
CA GLY A 220 10.59 0.29 -10.11
C GLY A 220 9.92 1.48 -10.80
N ASP A 221 10.59 2.08 -11.78
CA ASP A 221 10.10 3.29 -12.47
C ASP A 221 8.80 3.05 -13.25
N ALA A 222 8.62 1.81 -13.72
CA ALA A 222 7.44 1.35 -14.43
C ALA A 222 6.71 0.22 -13.69
N ASP A 223 6.89 0.12 -12.36
CA ASP A 223 6.25 -0.94 -11.59
C ASP A 223 4.73 -0.81 -11.68
N PRO A 224 4.02 -1.86 -12.15
CA PRO A 224 2.57 -1.86 -12.09
C PRO A 224 2.12 -1.86 -10.63
N GLU A 225 0.91 -1.37 -10.39
CA GLU A 225 0.36 -1.24 -9.05
C GLU A 225 0.46 -2.52 -8.20
N VAL A 226 0.28 -3.70 -8.79
CA VAL A 226 0.38 -4.98 -8.08
C VAL A 226 1.74 -5.16 -7.41
N LEU A 227 2.83 -4.71 -8.05
CA LEU A 227 4.17 -4.82 -7.49
C LEU A 227 4.42 -3.75 -6.43
N ILE A 228 3.98 -2.52 -6.67
CA ILE A 228 4.02 -1.46 -5.64
C ILE A 228 3.26 -1.90 -4.40
N ASP A 229 2.08 -2.47 -4.58
CA ASP A 229 1.25 -2.96 -3.50
C ASP A 229 1.98 -4.03 -2.66
N ALA A 230 2.58 -4.99 -3.34
CA ALA A 230 3.38 -6.03 -2.71
C ALA A 230 4.62 -5.48 -1.99
N ARG A 231 5.18 -4.34 -2.43
CA ARG A 231 6.29 -3.65 -1.75
C ARG A 231 5.87 -2.74 -0.62
N ILE A 232 4.62 -2.33 -0.53
CA ILE A 232 4.17 -1.55 0.62
C ILE A 232 3.59 -2.48 1.70
N ARG A 233 3.02 -3.62 1.30
CA ARG A 233 2.18 -4.46 2.20
C ARG A 233 2.43 -5.97 2.11
N GLY A 234 3.15 -6.43 1.09
CA GLY A 234 3.36 -7.85 0.83
C GLY A 234 4.50 -8.46 1.65
N HIS A 235 4.91 -9.67 1.25
CA HIS A 235 5.96 -10.43 1.94
C HIS A 235 7.35 -9.77 1.84
N GLY A 236 7.57 -8.88 0.88
CA GLY A 236 8.77 -8.04 0.73
C GLY A 236 8.47 -6.57 0.96
N ALA A 237 7.61 -6.26 1.93
CA ALA A 237 7.23 -4.88 2.23
C ALA A 237 8.42 -4.05 2.70
N LEU A 238 8.46 -2.80 2.23
CA LEU A 238 9.39 -1.80 2.70
C LEU A 238 9.19 -1.58 4.21
N PRO A 239 10.29 -1.44 4.95
CA PRO A 239 10.23 -1.07 6.36
C PRO A 239 9.53 0.28 6.52
N TYR A 240 8.99 0.51 7.73
CA TYR A 240 8.47 1.82 8.10
C TYR A 240 9.53 2.92 7.90
N SER A 241 9.06 4.16 7.71
CA SER A 241 9.90 5.36 7.63
C SER A 241 10.73 5.53 8.91
N ASP A 242 11.93 4.97 8.87
CA ASP A 242 13.03 5.13 9.80
C ASP A 242 14.15 5.83 9.02
N TRP A 243 14.55 7.03 9.45
CA TRP A 243 15.56 7.83 8.76
C TRP A 243 16.94 7.17 8.72
N SER A 244 17.19 6.11 9.50
CA SER A 244 18.46 5.41 9.53
C SER A 244 18.49 4.10 8.72
N ARG A 245 17.37 3.74 8.08
CA ARG A 245 17.25 2.45 7.40
C ARG A 245 18.14 2.37 6.16
N GLN A 246 18.65 1.16 5.90
CA GLN A 246 19.40 0.86 4.68
C GLN A 246 18.45 0.71 3.47
N PRO A 247 18.94 0.96 2.25
CA PRO A 247 18.17 0.74 1.02
C PRO A 247 17.77 -0.73 0.87
N GLN A 248 16.52 -0.97 0.47
CA GLN A 248 16.00 -2.30 0.16
C GLN A 248 15.63 -2.38 -1.32
N PRO A 249 16.57 -2.77 -2.19
CA PRO A 249 16.34 -2.71 -3.62
C PRO A 249 15.23 -3.68 -4.04
N VAL A 250 14.61 -3.39 -5.19
CA VAL A 250 13.62 -4.29 -5.82
C VAL A 250 14.19 -5.70 -5.95
N VAL A 251 13.48 -6.68 -5.40
CA VAL A 251 13.78 -8.11 -5.56
C VAL A 251 12.61 -8.78 -6.27
N ASP A 252 12.62 -8.66 -7.60
CA ASP A 252 11.58 -9.25 -8.45
C ASP A 252 12.09 -10.49 -9.15
N LEU A 253 11.45 -11.61 -8.83
CA LEU A 253 11.91 -12.91 -9.28
C LEU A 253 10.86 -13.63 -10.12
N ARG A 254 11.33 -14.31 -11.15
CA ARG A 254 10.63 -15.44 -11.78
C ARG A 254 11.66 -16.55 -11.99
N PHE A 255 11.27 -17.80 -11.77
CA PHE A 255 12.22 -18.91 -11.72
C PHE A 255 11.55 -20.28 -11.87
N ASP A 256 12.37 -21.24 -12.26
CA ASP A 256 12.12 -22.68 -12.15
C ASP A 256 13.43 -23.32 -11.66
N VAL A 257 13.59 -23.47 -10.35
CA VAL A 257 14.80 -24.05 -9.73
C VAL A 257 14.43 -25.40 -9.13
N GLN A 258 15.11 -26.47 -9.52
CA GLN A 258 14.79 -27.83 -9.09
C GLN A 258 16.05 -28.61 -8.67
N PRO A 259 16.07 -29.27 -7.52
CA PRO A 259 15.04 -29.25 -6.47
C PRO A 259 15.04 -27.91 -5.72
N SER A 260 13.86 -27.43 -5.32
CA SER A 260 13.69 -26.25 -4.47
C SER A 260 12.38 -26.35 -3.68
N ASN A 261 12.37 -25.80 -2.46
CA ASN A 261 11.15 -25.65 -1.67
C ASN A 261 10.24 -24.54 -2.21
N TYR A 262 10.73 -23.72 -3.14
CA TYR A 262 9.96 -22.68 -3.77
C TYR A 262 9.18 -23.22 -4.96
N ARG A 263 7.90 -22.85 -5.05
CA ARG A 263 7.08 -23.14 -6.22
C ARG A 263 7.59 -22.35 -7.42
N ARG A 264 7.75 -23.01 -8.58
CA ARG A 264 8.10 -22.32 -9.83
C ARG A 264 7.17 -21.13 -10.08
N THR A 265 7.73 -20.04 -10.57
CA THR A 265 6.99 -18.81 -10.85
C THR A 265 7.36 -18.31 -12.24
N ARG A 266 6.36 -18.14 -13.13
CA ARG A 266 6.57 -17.72 -14.53
C ARG A 266 6.44 -16.21 -14.76
N THR A 267 5.85 -15.49 -13.81
CA THR A 267 5.69 -14.03 -13.84
C THR A 267 6.54 -13.41 -12.75
N PHE A 268 7.00 -12.18 -12.93
CA PHE A 268 7.72 -11.49 -11.86
C PHE A 268 6.82 -11.30 -10.64
N LYS A 269 7.37 -11.58 -9.47
CA LYS A 269 6.75 -11.33 -8.18
C LYS A 269 7.79 -10.76 -7.22
N VAL A 270 7.30 -10.00 -6.25
CA VAL A 270 8.11 -9.46 -5.17
C VAL A 270 8.50 -10.57 -4.19
N PHE A 271 9.79 -10.69 -3.90
CA PHE A 271 10.35 -11.59 -2.88
C PHE A 271 11.22 -10.82 -1.89
N ARG A 272 11.66 -11.47 -0.81
CA ARG A 272 12.64 -10.89 0.11
C ARG A 272 14.06 -11.19 -0.39
N SER A 273 15.03 -10.36 -0.02
CA SER A 273 16.45 -10.62 -0.32
C SER A 273 16.93 -11.97 0.21
N ALA A 274 16.38 -12.44 1.32
CA ALA A 274 16.66 -13.77 1.86
C ALA A 274 16.18 -14.90 0.94
N ASP A 275 15.04 -14.72 0.26
CA ASP A 275 14.51 -15.71 -0.69
C ASP A 275 15.36 -15.75 -1.96
N LEU A 276 15.80 -14.58 -2.46
CA LEU A 276 16.78 -14.49 -3.54
C LEU A 276 18.08 -15.21 -3.19
N LYS A 277 18.62 -14.95 -1.99
CA LYS A 277 19.84 -15.62 -1.52
C LYS A 277 19.66 -17.14 -1.48
N ALA A 278 18.55 -17.62 -0.90
CA ALA A 278 18.27 -19.06 -0.83
C ALA A 278 18.18 -19.72 -2.22
N LEU A 279 17.58 -19.03 -3.20
CA LEU A 279 17.53 -19.53 -4.58
C LEU A 279 18.91 -19.55 -5.24
N LEU A 280 19.71 -18.50 -5.06
CA LEU A 280 21.08 -18.43 -5.60
C LEU A 280 22.03 -19.44 -4.96
N ASP A 281 21.88 -19.74 -3.66
CA ASP A 281 22.70 -20.73 -2.97
C ASP A 281 22.45 -22.16 -3.51
N VAL A 282 21.22 -22.47 -3.92
CA VAL A 282 20.83 -23.79 -4.44
C VAL A 282 21.12 -23.94 -5.93
N LEU A 283 21.02 -22.84 -6.70
CA LEU A 283 21.10 -22.84 -8.16
C LEU A 283 22.32 -23.58 -8.75
N PRO A 284 23.56 -23.46 -8.22
CA PRO A 284 24.72 -24.19 -8.76
C PRO A 284 24.60 -25.71 -8.74
N THR A 285 23.79 -26.25 -7.82
CA THR A 285 23.57 -27.69 -7.64
C THR A 285 22.22 -28.17 -8.19
N ALA A 286 21.44 -27.25 -8.77
CA ALA A 286 20.14 -27.55 -9.33
C ALA A 286 20.27 -28.30 -10.67
N ALA A 287 19.17 -28.91 -11.12
CA ALA A 287 19.08 -29.59 -12.40
C ALA A 287 19.41 -28.62 -13.55
N ALA A 288 20.02 -29.11 -14.64
CA ALA A 288 20.55 -28.29 -15.73
C ALA A 288 19.51 -27.36 -16.39
N GLN A 289 18.24 -27.75 -16.42
CA GLN A 289 17.13 -26.93 -16.94
C GLN A 289 16.70 -25.81 -15.99
N SER A 290 17.26 -25.74 -14.78
CA SER A 290 16.90 -24.75 -13.78
C SER A 290 17.32 -23.35 -14.20
N TRP A 291 16.53 -22.37 -13.80
CA TRP A 291 16.83 -20.97 -14.10
C TRP A 291 16.18 -20.04 -13.07
N LEU A 292 16.83 -18.89 -12.88
CA LEU A 292 16.38 -17.78 -12.06
C LEU A 292 16.54 -16.49 -12.86
N GLU A 293 15.49 -15.68 -12.93
CA GLU A 293 15.57 -14.33 -13.47
C GLU A 293 15.25 -13.31 -12.39
N VAL A 294 16.09 -12.28 -12.34
CA VAL A 294 16.02 -11.18 -11.41
C VAL A 294 15.83 -9.90 -12.21
N ARG A 295 14.87 -9.08 -11.81
CA ARG A 295 14.58 -7.78 -12.43
C ARG A 295 14.95 -6.63 -11.48
N SER A 296 15.67 -5.63 -11.98
CA SER A 296 16.03 -4.42 -11.24
C SER A 296 14.91 -3.39 -11.24
N PHE A 297 15.07 -2.32 -10.47
CA PHE A 297 14.12 -1.20 -10.43
C PHE A 297 14.08 -0.39 -11.75
N ARG A 298 15.08 -0.55 -12.63
CA ARG A 298 15.13 0.04 -13.98
C ARG A 298 14.54 -0.87 -15.06
N ASP A 299 13.80 -1.91 -14.67
CA ASP A 299 13.22 -2.93 -15.56
C ASP A 299 14.25 -3.79 -16.32
N GLU A 300 15.53 -3.71 -15.95
CA GLU A 300 16.57 -4.58 -16.50
C GLU A 300 16.43 -5.98 -15.93
N THR A 301 16.56 -7.01 -16.76
CA THR A 301 16.47 -8.42 -16.32
C THR A 301 17.79 -9.14 -16.52
N LYS A 302 18.26 -9.84 -15.48
CA LYS A 302 19.37 -10.79 -15.56
C LYS A 302 18.90 -12.21 -15.31
N ARG A 303 19.38 -13.14 -16.14
CA ARG A 303 19.09 -14.58 -16.05
C ARG A 303 20.32 -15.32 -15.54
N PHE A 304 20.09 -16.24 -14.62
CA PHE A 304 21.07 -17.14 -14.03
C PHE A 304 20.64 -18.59 -14.25
N THR A 305 21.61 -19.43 -14.56
CA THR A 305 21.51 -20.89 -14.70
C THR A 305 22.51 -21.55 -13.75
N PRO A 306 22.49 -22.88 -13.53
CA PRO A 306 23.50 -23.55 -12.71
C PRO A 306 24.94 -23.23 -13.12
N GLU A 307 25.19 -23.08 -14.43
CA GLU A 307 26.51 -22.79 -15.02
C GLU A 307 26.94 -21.31 -14.90
N THR A 308 25.97 -20.40 -14.77
CA THR A 308 26.20 -18.95 -14.71
C THR A 308 25.84 -18.38 -13.33
N ALA A 309 25.66 -19.26 -12.34
CA ALA A 309 25.32 -18.87 -10.99
C ALA A 309 26.41 -17.95 -10.43
N THR A 310 25.96 -16.82 -9.90
CA THR A 310 26.82 -15.69 -9.52
C THR A 310 26.66 -15.41 -8.02
N PRO A 311 27.71 -14.94 -7.31
CA PRO A 311 27.59 -14.62 -5.89
C PRO A 311 26.48 -13.59 -5.59
N PHE A 312 25.84 -13.74 -4.44
CA PHE A 312 24.77 -12.85 -3.98
C PHE A 312 25.17 -11.36 -3.97
N SER A 313 26.43 -11.04 -3.66
CA SER A 313 26.96 -9.67 -3.66
C SER A 313 26.93 -8.99 -5.03
N GLU A 314 27.12 -9.75 -6.10
CA GLU A 314 27.11 -9.20 -7.45
C GLU A 314 25.67 -9.02 -7.95
N VAL A 315 24.77 -9.95 -7.63
CA VAL A 315 23.34 -9.80 -7.93
C VAL A 315 22.74 -8.62 -7.16
N THR A 316 23.12 -8.43 -5.89
CA THR A 316 22.68 -7.25 -5.12
C THR A 316 23.24 -5.94 -5.66
N SER A 317 24.50 -5.91 -6.10
CA SER A 317 25.08 -4.73 -6.77
C SER A 317 24.27 -4.34 -8.01
N PHE A 318 23.86 -5.32 -8.82
CA PHE A 318 22.96 -5.08 -9.96
C PHE A 318 21.59 -4.51 -9.55
N LEU A 319 21.03 -4.98 -8.44
CA LEU A 319 19.73 -4.51 -7.96
C LEU A 319 19.77 -3.09 -7.38
N HIS A 320 20.93 -2.63 -6.91
CA HIS A 320 21.13 -1.27 -6.43
C HIS A 320 21.30 -0.24 -7.56
N GLY A 321 21.69 -0.70 -8.77
CA GLY A 321 21.86 0.14 -9.96
C GLY A 321 23.24 0.77 -10.06
#